data_AF-A0A2W4WP83-F1
#
_entry.id   AF-A0A2W4WP83-F1
#
_cell.length_a   1.000
_cell.length_b   1.000
_cell.length_c   1.000
_cell.angle_alpha   90.00
_cell.angle_beta   90.00
_cell.angle_gamma   90.00
#
_symmetry.space_group_name_H-M   'P 1'
#
loop_
_entity.id
_entity.type
_entity.pdbx_description
1 polymer ?
#
loop_
_entity_poly.entity_id
_entity_poly.type
_entity_poly.pdbx_seq_one_letter_code
_entity_poly.pdbx_strand_id
1 'polypeptide(L)'
;PGLKTLIRVESERRFTVKGLEHYSKETRYYVASFIESVAETANRIRGYWGVENKVHYVRDVTQGEDASRIRMHQLPQIFAVARNFALNVYRDNAFVNMAQAQRCCQFGLDTLKRIFKMK
;
A
#
# COMPACT_ATOMS: atom_id res chain seq x y z
N PRO A 1 21.30 -17.76 13.58
CA PRO A 1 20.65 -16.61 12.91
C PRO A 1 21.63 -15.42 12.87
N GLY A 2 21.97 -14.92 11.68
CA GLY A 2 22.96 -13.85 11.49
C GLY A 2 22.86 -13.27 10.09
N LEU A 3 23.59 -12.18 9.83
CA LEU A 3 23.71 -11.58 8.50
C LEU A 3 24.36 -12.59 7.55
N LYS A 4 23.71 -12.88 6.42
CA LYS A 4 24.23 -13.80 5.40
C LYS A 4 24.50 -13.12 4.06
N THR A 5 23.82 -12.01 3.77
CA THR A 5 23.93 -11.36 2.46
C THR A 5 23.81 -9.86 2.60
N LEU A 6 24.73 -9.15 1.92
CA LEU A 6 24.65 -7.72 1.67
C LEU A 6 24.25 -7.53 0.20
N ILE A 7 23.24 -6.69 -0.04
CA ILE A 7 22.66 -6.48 -1.36
C ILE A 7 22.83 -5.00 -1.71
N ARG A 8 23.43 -4.69 -2.87
CA ARG A 8 23.48 -3.34 -3.42
C ARG A 8 22.52 -3.25 -4.60
N VAL A 9 21.59 -2.31 -4.55
CA VAL A 9 20.67 -2.00 -5.65
C VAL A 9 20.97 -0.61 -6.16
N GLU A 10 21.33 -0.51 -7.44
CA GLU A 10 21.43 0.74 -8.16
C GLU A 10 20.16 0.93 -8.99
N SER A 11 19.51 2.08 -8.85
CA SER A 11 18.31 2.42 -9.61
C SER A 11 18.52 3.71 -10.38
N GLU A 12 18.08 3.70 -11.63
CA GLU A 12 18.08 4.85 -12.51
C GLU A 12 16.64 5.24 -12.83
N ARG A 13 16.33 6.53 -12.69
CA ARG A 13 15.01 7.09 -13.02
C ARG A 13 15.17 8.19 -14.04
N ARG A 14 14.47 8.06 -15.17
CA ARG A 14 14.29 9.11 -16.17
C ARG A 14 12.88 9.67 -16.05
N PHE A 15 12.74 10.98 -15.98
CA PHE A 15 11.45 11.63 -15.85
C PHE A 15 11.50 13.04 -16.44
N THR A 16 10.37 13.50 -16.99
CA THR A 16 10.28 14.81 -17.62
C THR A 16 9.60 15.80 -16.67
N VAL A 17 10.20 16.96 -16.46
CA VAL A 17 9.60 18.06 -15.68
C VAL A 17 9.62 19.31 -16.56
N LYS A 18 8.43 19.90 -16.80
CA LYS A 18 8.29 21.10 -17.65
C LYS A 18 8.92 20.95 -19.04
N GLY A 19 8.84 19.74 -19.63
CA GLY A 19 9.40 19.44 -20.95
C GLY A 19 10.91 19.17 -20.99
N LEU A 20 11.62 19.29 -19.86
CA LEU A 20 13.03 18.96 -19.75
C LEU A 20 13.19 17.53 -19.23
N GLU A 21 14.07 16.76 -19.85
CA GLU A 21 14.44 15.44 -19.33
C GLU A 21 15.35 15.56 -18.12
N HIS A 22 14.98 14.85 -17.07
CA HIS A 22 15.78 14.70 -15.86
C HIS A 22 16.17 13.24 -15.69
N TYR A 23 17.35 13.06 -15.11
CA TYR A 23 17.90 11.77 -14.76
C TYR A 23 18.33 11.78 -13.29
N SER A 24 18.01 10.71 -12.58
CA SER A 24 18.43 10.48 -11.20
C SER A 24 18.96 9.06 -11.04
N LYS A 25 20.08 8.92 -10.33
CA LYS A 25 20.66 7.65 -9.94
C LYS A 25 20.70 7.57 -8.42
N GLU A 26 20.27 6.44 -7.87
CA GLU A 26 20.27 6.19 -6.43
C GLU A 26 20.83 4.80 -6.14
N THR A 27 21.59 4.68 -5.05
CA THR A 27 22.12 3.41 -4.57
C THR A 27 21.54 3.11 -3.20
N ARG A 28 20.99 1.90 -3.04
CA ARG A 28 20.42 1.41 -1.78
C ARG A 28 21.11 0.13 -1.36
N TYR A 29 21.34 -0.02 -0.06
CA TYR A 29 21.93 -1.22 0.52
C TYR A 29 20.90 -1.93 1.39
N TYR A 30 20.81 -3.25 1.24
CA TYR A 30 19.94 -4.11 2.04
C TYR A 30 20.76 -5.21 2.70
N VAL A 31 20.26 -5.69 3.83
CA VAL A 31 20.85 -6.78 4.61
C VAL A 31 19.84 -7.91 4.73
N ALA A 32 20.28 -9.15 4.55
CA ALA A 32 19.43 -10.33 4.64
C ALA A 32 20.10 -11.44 5.47
N SER A 33 19.28 -12.19 6.20
CA SER A 33 19.68 -13.37 6.97
C SER A 33 19.56 -14.69 6.18
N PHE A 34 19.23 -14.58 4.88
CA PHE A 34 19.03 -15.66 3.93
C PHE A 34 19.87 -15.41 2.67
N ILE A 35 20.07 -16.46 1.88
CA ILE A 35 20.77 -16.41 0.59
C ILE A 35 19.73 -16.78 -0.47
N GLU A 36 19.54 -15.91 -1.46
CA GLU A 36 18.63 -16.08 -2.60
C GLU A 36 19.36 -15.66 -3.88
N SER A 37 18.83 -16.05 -5.04
CA SER A 37 19.36 -15.55 -6.31
C SER A 37 19.16 -14.03 -6.44
N VAL A 38 19.96 -13.40 -7.31
CA VAL A 38 19.81 -11.97 -7.62
C VAL A 38 18.41 -11.65 -8.15
N ALA A 39 17.84 -12.54 -8.98
CA ALA A 39 16.51 -12.35 -9.55
C ALA A 39 15.40 -12.40 -8.48
N GLU A 40 15.45 -13.38 -7.58
CA GLU A 40 14.50 -13.49 -6.47
C GLU A 40 14.60 -12.29 -5.52
N THR A 41 15.84 -11.89 -5.20
CA THR A 41 16.10 -10.71 -4.37
C THR A 41 15.54 -9.44 -5.01
N ALA A 42 15.77 -9.24 -6.31
CA ALA A 42 15.24 -8.10 -7.05
C ALA A 42 13.69 -8.10 -7.07
N ASN A 43 13.07 -9.27 -7.28
CA ASN A 43 11.61 -9.42 -7.23
C ASN A 43 11.05 -9.10 -5.86
N ARG A 44 11.72 -9.53 -4.78
CA ARG A 44 11.33 -9.23 -3.40
C ARG A 44 11.40 -7.73 -3.10
N ILE A 45 12.52 -7.08 -3.46
CA ILE A 45 12.71 -5.64 -3.27
C ILE A 45 11.68 -4.84 -4.08
N ARG A 46 11.44 -5.23 -5.34
CA ARG A 46 10.38 -4.62 -6.17
C ARG A 46 8.99 -4.86 -5.58
N GLY A 47 8.71 -6.07 -5.13
CA GLY A 47 7.42 -6.48 -4.57
C GLY A 47 7.03 -5.72 -3.30
N TYR A 48 8.02 -5.26 -2.53
CA TYR A 48 7.79 -4.44 -1.34
C TYR A 48 7.02 -3.15 -1.66
N TRP A 49 7.25 -2.52 -2.82
CA TRP A 49 6.48 -1.36 -3.27
C TRP A 49 4.98 -1.64 -3.43
N GLY A 50 4.59 -2.92 -3.55
CA GLY A 50 3.20 -3.33 -3.51
C GLY A 50 2.50 -2.96 -2.19
N VAL A 51 3.22 -2.90 -1.06
CA VAL A 51 2.67 -2.46 0.23
C VAL A 51 2.31 -0.98 0.17
N GLU A 52 3.22 -0.14 -0.31
CA GLU A 52 3.01 1.30 -0.46
C GLU A 52 1.80 1.60 -1.34
N ASN A 53 1.74 0.96 -2.51
CA ASN A 53 0.68 1.20 -3.48
C ASN A 53 -0.68 0.62 -3.05
N LYS A 54 -0.70 -0.58 -2.44
CA LYS A 54 -1.96 -1.28 -2.14
C LYS A 54 -2.51 -0.97 -0.75
N VAL A 55 -1.68 -0.54 0.19
CA VAL A 55 -2.08 -0.26 1.58
C VAL A 55 -1.99 1.22 1.89
N HIS A 56 -0.79 1.81 1.84
CA HIS A 56 -0.56 3.19 2.26
C HIS A 56 -1.33 4.20 1.39
N TYR A 57 -1.08 4.19 0.09
CA TYR A 57 -1.76 5.10 -0.85
C TYR A 57 -3.29 5.01 -0.76
N VAL A 58 -3.83 3.79 -0.63
CA VAL A 58 -5.29 3.60 -0.54
C VAL A 58 -5.84 4.20 0.76
N ARG A 59 -5.14 4.03 1.88
CA ARG A 59 -5.56 4.62 3.16
C ARG A 59 -5.47 6.13 3.13
N ASP A 60 -4.33 6.65 2.71
CA ASP A 60 -3.98 8.06 2.76
C ASP A 60 -4.88 8.87 1.82
N VAL A 61 -5.03 8.40 0.58
CA VAL A 61 -5.73 9.12 -0.47
C VAL A 61 -7.18 8.65 -0.61
N THR A 62 -7.41 7.35 -0.84
CA THR A 62 -8.77 6.85 -1.16
C THR A 62 -9.69 6.93 0.06
N GLN A 63 -9.21 6.51 1.23
CA GLN A 63 -9.96 6.59 2.48
C GLN A 63 -9.74 7.91 3.24
N GLY A 64 -8.95 8.83 2.68
CA GLY A 64 -8.75 10.18 3.20
C GLY A 64 -8.12 10.24 4.58
N GLU A 65 -7.20 9.32 4.91
CA GLU A 65 -6.50 9.33 6.19
C GLU A 65 -5.69 10.62 6.39
N ASP A 66 -4.95 11.07 5.39
CA ASP A 66 -4.15 12.31 5.45
C ASP A 66 -5.01 13.55 5.65
N ALA A 67 -6.19 13.58 5.01
CA ALA A 67 -7.14 14.67 5.12
C ALA A 67 -7.97 14.63 6.42
N SER A 68 -7.82 13.58 7.23
CA SER A 68 -8.64 13.38 8.43
C SER A 68 -8.34 14.42 9.52
N ARG A 69 -9.39 15.08 10.00
CA ARG A 69 -9.31 16.08 11.09
C ARG A 69 -9.60 15.50 12.48
N ILE A 70 -9.61 14.17 12.61
CA ILE A 70 -9.83 13.50 13.90
C ILE A 70 -8.64 13.79 14.82
N ARG A 71 -8.88 14.38 16.00
CA ARG A 71 -7.84 14.76 16.98
C ARG A 71 -8.12 14.29 18.41
N MET A 72 -9.26 13.65 18.65
CA MET A 72 -9.55 13.06 19.96
C MET A 72 -8.53 11.94 20.25
N HIS A 73 -8.06 11.88 21.49
CA HIS A 73 -7.22 10.79 21.96
C HIS A 73 -7.82 9.42 21.57
N GLN A 74 -6.96 8.47 21.17
CA GLN A 74 -7.28 7.12 20.67
C GLN A 74 -8.02 7.01 19.33
N LEU A 75 -8.84 7.99 18.93
CA LEU A 75 -9.60 7.88 17.68
C LEU A 75 -8.73 7.69 16.42
N PRO A 76 -7.57 8.35 16.22
CA PRO A 76 -6.72 8.09 15.06
C PRO A 76 -6.30 6.62 14.94
N GLN A 77 -5.98 5.97 16.06
CA GLN A 77 -5.57 4.57 16.11
C GLN A 77 -6.75 3.64 15.82
N ILE A 78 -7.91 3.92 16.43
CA ILE A 78 -9.15 3.17 16.19
C ILE A 78 -9.54 3.26 14.70
N PHE A 79 -9.46 4.45 14.11
CA PHE A 79 -9.76 4.65 12.69
C PHE A 79 -8.75 3.98 11.76
N ALA A 80 -7.46 3.91 12.14
CA ALA A 80 -6.49 3.14 11.38
C ALA A 80 -6.87 1.64 11.33
N VAL A 81 -7.33 1.08 12.45
CA VAL A 81 -7.84 -0.31 12.49
C VAL A 81 -9.11 -0.46 11.64
N ALA A 82 -10.07 0.47 11.76
CA ALA A 82 -11.31 0.44 11.00
C ALA A 82 -11.08 0.54 9.48
N ARG A 83 -10.13 1.39 9.04
CA ARG A 83 -9.71 1.52 7.65
C ARG A 83 -9.13 0.23 7.10
N ASN A 84 -8.21 -0.39 7.85
CA ASN A 84 -7.63 -1.69 7.49
C ASN A 84 -8.71 -2.79 7.42
N PHE A 85 -9.63 -2.81 8.38
CA PHE A 85 -10.77 -3.73 8.36
C PHE A 85 -11.60 -3.56 7.09
N ALA A 86 -11.99 -2.33 6.75
CA ALA A 86 -12.73 -2.06 5.52
C ALA A 86 -11.98 -2.51 4.25
N LEU A 87 -10.67 -2.26 4.16
CA LEU A 87 -9.86 -2.72 3.02
C LEU A 87 -9.82 -4.23 2.88
N ASN A 88 -9.69 -4.96 3.99
CA ASN A 88 -9.71 -6.42 3.96
C ASN A 88 -11.07 -6.94 3.51
N VAL A 89 -12.14 -6.34 4.01
CA VAL A 89 -13.52 -6.66 3.62
C VAL A 89 -13.75 -6.40 2.12
N TYR A 90 -13.24 -5.29 1.57
CA TYR A 90 -13.33 -5.00 0.14
C TYR A 90 -12.60 -6.06 -0.71
N ARG A 91 -11.40 -6.47 -0.29
CA ARG A 91 -10.61 -7.49 -0.99
C ARG A 91 -11.25 -8.87 -0.93
N ASP A 92 -11.80 -9.24 0.22
CA ASP A 92 -12.53 -10.51 0.42
C ASP A 92 -13.76 -10.59 -0.51
N ASN A 93 -14.37 -9.44 -0.81
CA ASN A 93 -15.46 -9.31 -1.77
C ASN A 93 -15.00 -9.08 -3.22
N ALA A 94 -13.75 -9.44 -3.53
CA ALA A 94 -13.14 -9.39 -4.87
C ALA A 94 -13.16 -8.02 -5.55
N PHE A 95 -13.28 -6.92 -4.80
CA PHE A 95 -13.11 -5.59 -5.38
C PHE A 95 -11.66 -5.39 -5.82
N VAL A 96 -11.46 -5.06 -7.09
CA VAL A 96 -10.13 -4.74 -7.65
C VAL A 96 -9.82 -3.24 -7.45
N ASN A 97 -10.84 -2.38 -7.50
CA ASN A 97 -10.71 -0.93 -7.32
C ASN A 97 -11.26 -0.50 -5.96
N MET A 98 -10.38 -0.07 -5.05
CA MET A 98 -10.76 0.32 -3.69
C MET A 98 -11.61 1.60 -3.64
N ALA A 99 -11.43 2.51 -4.60
CA ALA A 99 -12.27 3.72 -4.68
C ALA A 99 -13.70 3.37 -5.13
N GLN A 100 -13.84 2.40 -6.05
CA GLN A 100 -15.16 1.85 -6.40
C GLN A 100 -15.81 1.14 -5.21
N ALA A 101 -15.05 0.27 -4.53
CA ALA A 101 -15.54 -0.45 -3.35
C ALA A 101 -16.08 0.52 -2.29
N GLN A 102 -15.32 1.57 -1.97
CA GLN A 102 -15.73 2.60 -1.03
C GLN A 102 -17.03 3.28 -1.45
N ARG A 103 -17.19 3.68 -2.72
CA ARG A 103 -18.43 4.30 -3.20
C ARG A 103 -19.63 3.34 -3.09
N CYS A 104 -19.46 2.08 -3.48
CA CYS A 104 -20.52 1.08 -3.37
C CYS A 104 -20.93 0.81 -1.92
N CYS A 105 -19.96 0.82 -0.98
CA CYS A 105 -20.24 0.59 0.44
C CYS A 105 -20.76 1.85 1.16
N GLN A 106 -20.45 3.06 0.68
CA GLN A 106 -20.97 4.30 1.26
C GLN A 106 -22.45 4.52 0.94
N PHE A 107 -22.91 4.14 -0.27
CA PHE A 107 -24.24 4.48 -0.76
C PHE A 107 -25.12 3.28 -1.11
N GLY A 108 -24.62 2.04 -1.01
CA GLY A 108 -25.34 0.83 -1.38
C GLY A 108 -25.71 -0.01 -0.17
N LEU A 109 -26.97 0.09 0.28
CA LEU A 109 -27.46 -0.70 1.41
C LEU A 109 -27.38 -2.22 1.14
N ASP A 110 -27.72 -2.66 -0.06
CA ASP A 110 -27.61 -4.07 -0.46
C ASP A 110 -26.15 -4.55 -0.49
N THR A 111 -25.25 -3.67 -0.93
CA THR A 111 -23.82 -3.94 -0.91
C THR A 111 -23.34 -4.13 0.53
N LEU A 112 -23.72 -3.24 1.44
CA LEU A 112 -23.41 -3.37 2.86
C LEU A 112 -23.98 -4.66 3.47
N LYS A 113 -25.26 -4.96 3.22
CA LYS A 113 -25.89 -6.19 3.72
C LYS A 113 -25.16 -7.44 3.25
N ARG A 114 -24.83 -7.50 1.96
CA ARG A 114 -24.08 -8.62 1.37
C ARG A 114 -22.70 -8.77 2.03
N ILE A 115 -21.96 -7.67 2.11
CA ILE A 115 -20.58 -7.65 2.59
C ILE A 115 -20.51 -8.02 4.08
N PHE A 116 -21.43 -7.50 4.89
CA PHE A 116 -21.52 -7.79 6.32
C PHE A 116 -22.33 -9.06 6.64
N LYS A 117 -22.83 -9.77 5.62
CA LYS A 117 -23.69 -10.96 5.78
C LYS A 117 -24.89 -10.71 6.70
N MET A 118 -25.46 -9.51 6.61
CA MET A 118 -26.64 -9.11 7.38
C MET A 118 -27.88 -9.75 6.78
N LYS A 119 -28.75 -10.29 7.63
CA LYS A 119 -30.07 -10.81 7.25
C LYS A 119 -31.03 -9.67 6.94
#